data_AF-A0A956Q9Z1-F1
#
_entry.id   AF-A0A956Q9Z1-F1
#
_cell.length_a   1.000
_cell.length_b   1.000
_cell.length_c   1.000
_cell.angle_alpha   90.00
_cell.angle_beta   90.00
_cell.angle_gamma   90.00
#
_symmetry.space_group_name_H-M   'P 1'
#
loop_
_entity.id
_entity.type
_entity.pdbx_description
1 polymer ?
#
loop_
_entity_poly.entity_id
_entity_poly.type
_entity_poly.pdbx_seq_one_letter_code
_entity_poly.pdbx_strand_id
1 'polypeptide(L)'
;MQAKKPLALIILDGFGLAAPSPGNAVAMASTPNFDRYQKQFPHTQLEASGRAVGLPEGQMGNSEVGHMNLGAGRVVMQSLTFITSKIEDGSFFDNPVLNNVCRGVGPENSLHLMGLVSRGGVHSDLEHLFALLELTKRLSVPRVYIHAFTDGRDTP
;
A
#
# COMPACT_ATOMS: atom_id res chain seq x y z
N MET A 1 -2.66 -26.87 39.46
CA MET A 1 -2.72 -26.66 37.99
C MET A 1 -1.36 -26.19 37.54
N GLN A 2 -0.82 -26.74 36.45
CA GLN A 2 0.45 -26.27 35.90
C GLN A 2 0.25 -24.86 35.31
N ALA A 3 1.11 -23.91 35.68
CA ALA A 3 1.05 -22.56 35.12
C ALA A 3 1.25 -22.60 33.61
N LYS A 4 0.40 -21.89 32.85
CA LYS A 4 0.55 -21.78 31.40
C LYS A 4 1.86 -21.05 31.09
N LYS A 5 2.62 -21.53 30.10
CA LYS A 5 3.79 -20.83 29.58
C LYS A 5 3.32 -19.87 28.48
N PRO A 6 3.41 -18.54 28.67
CA PRO A 6 2.95 -17.59 27.66
C PRO A 6 3.91 -17.55 26.47
N LEU A 7 3.36 -17.37 25.28
CA LEU A 7 4.08 -16.98 24.07
C LEU A 7 3.67 -15.54 23.74
N ALA A 8 4.64 -14.65 23.58
CA ALA A 8 4.39 -13.24 23.32
C ALA A 8 5.13 -12.80 22.05
N LEU A 9 4.40 -12.15 21.14
CA LEU A 9 4.97 -11.35 20.06
C LEU A 9 5.11 -9.91 20.58
N ILE A 10 6.32 -9.37 20.58
CA ILE A 10 6.62 -8.00 21.04
C ILE A 10 7.06 -7.19 19.83
N ILE A 11 6.29 -6.16 19.49
CA ILE A 11 6.55 -5.28 18.33
C ILE A 11 7.13 -3.97 18.85
N LEU A 12 8.36 -3.66 18.46
CA LEU A 12 8.99 -2.36 18.68
C LEU A 12 8.68 -1.47 17.48
N ASP A 13 7.60 -0.69 17.55
CA ASP A 13 7.13 0.12 16.41
C ASP A 13 8.17 1.20 16.04
N GLY A 14 8.46 1.35 14.74
CA GLY A 14 9.49 2.26 14.23
C GLY A 14 10.94 1.86 14.56
N PHE A 15 11.21 0.64 15.04
CA PHE A 15 12.56 0.16 15.37
C PHE A 15 13.17 -0.66 14.22
N GLY A 16 14.00 -0.01 13.39
CA GLY A 16 14.67 -0.63 12.25
C GLY A 16 16.17 -0.87 12.44
N LEU A 17 16.76 -1.69 11.57
CA LEU A 17 18.20 -1.89 11.49
C LEU A 17 18.79 -1.01 10.39
N ALA A 18 19.76 -0.17 10.75
CA ALA A 18 20.49 0.68 9.81
C ALA A 18 21.94 0.86 10.28
N ALA A 19 22.82 1.28 9.37
CA ALA A 19 24.20 1.60 9.72
C ALA A 19 24.26 2.70 10.79
N PRO A 20 25.26 2.68 11.70
CA PRO A 20 25.46 3.75 12.66
C PRO A 20 25.64 5.11 11.97
N SER A 21 24.90 6.11 12.43
CA SER A 21 25.02 7.48 11.95
C SER A 21 24.59 8.46 13.05
N PRO A 22 24.94 9.76 12.95
CA PRO A 22 24.49 10.77 13.92
C PRO A 22 22.97 10.93 14.01
N GLY A 23 22.21 10.44 13.01
CA GLY A 23 20.74 10.44 13.00
C GLY A 23 20.12 9.11 13.43
N ASN A 24 20.92 8.08 13.71
CA ASN A 24 20.42 6.75 14.05
C ASN A 24 20.23 6.63 15.57
N ALA A 25 19.04 6.98 16.05
CA ALA A 25 18.71 6.91 17.46
C ALA A 25 18.82 5.49 18.04
N VAL A 26 18.52 4.44 17.25
CA VAL A 26 18.63 3.03 17.67
C VAL A 26 20.08 2.67 17.97
N ALA A 27 21.02 3.03 17.08
CA ALA A 27 22.43 2.73 17.27
C ALA A 27 23.09 3.58 18.38
N MET A 28 22.56 4.76 18.66
CA MET A 28 23.07 5.67 19.70
C MET A 28 22.51 5.37 21.10
N ALA A 29 21.38 4.66 21.18
CA ALA A 29 20.73 4.37 22.44
C ALA A 29 21.48 3.30 23.25
N SER A 30 21.42 3.39 24.58
CA SER A 30 21.86 2.31 25.47
C SER A 30 20.73 1.27 25.58
N THR A 31 20.88 0.14 24.90
CA THR A 31 19.85 -0.92 24.80
C THR A 31 20.28 -2.25 25.43
N PRO A 32 20.75 -2.28 26.70
CA PRO A 32 21.43 -3.45 27.28
C PRO A 32 20.57 -4.73 27.29
N ASN A 33 19.25 -4.59 27.42
CA ASN A 33 18.34 -5.73 27.36
C ASN A 33 18.20 -6.29 25.93
N PHE A 34 18.00 -5.42 24.93
CA PHE A 34 17.90 -5.81 23.53
C PHE A 34 19.21 -6.45 23.07
N ASP A 35 20.35 -5.81 23.37
CA ASP A 35 21.69 -6.29 23.03
C ASP A 35 21.98 -7.66 23.64
N ARG A 36 21.57 -7.87 24.89
CA ARG A 36 21.68 -9.17 25.57
C ARG A 36 20.85 -10.23 24.84
N TYR A 37 19.60 -9.94 24.49
CA TYR A 37 18.74 -10.90 23.79
C TYR A 37 19.28 -11.25 22.41
N GLN A 38 19.74 -10.26 21.64
CA GLN A 38 20.32 -10.48 20.33
C GLN A 38 21.60 -11.34 20.39
N LYS A 39 22.43 -11.19 21.42
CA LYS A 39 23.65 -12.01 21.62
C LYS A 39 23.37 -13.44 22.08
N GLN A 40 22.31 -13.66 22.85
CA GLN A 40 22.05 -14.95 23.52
C GLN A 40 21.06 -15.85 22.78
N PHE A 41 20.16 -15.29 21.97
CA PHE A 41 19.11 -16.04 21.29
C PHE A 41 19.25 -15.97 19.76
N PRO A 42 18.69 -16.96 19.02
CA PRO A 42 18.62 -16.91 17.57
C PRO A 42 17.90 -15.64 17.11
N HIS A 43 18.48 -14.97 16.12
CA HIS A 43 17.91 -13.76 15.53
C HIS A 43 18.10 -13.77 14.01
N THR A 44 17.25 -13.04 13.32
CA THR A 44 17.31 -12.82 11.88
C THR A 44 16.77 -11.43 11.57
N GLN A 45 16.82 -11.03 10.30
CA GLN A 45 16.26 -9.78 9.78
C GLN A 45 15.13 -10.10 8.81
N LEU A 46 14.12 -9.22 8.74
CA LEU A 46 12.96 -9.36 7.87
C LEU A 46 12.79 -8.08 7.06
N GLU A 47 12.38 -8.24 5.81
CA GLU A 47 11.93 -7.12 4.97
C GLU A 47 10.56 -6.62 5.46
N ALA A 48 10.48 -5.33 5.79
CA ALA A 48 9.28 -4.69 6.33
C ALA A 48 8.77 -3.54 5.44
N SER A 49 9.19 -3.51 4.17
CA SER A 49 8.86 -2.45 3.21
C SER A 49 8.69 -2.99 1.79
N GLY A 50 8.15 -2.17 0.90
CA GLY A 50 7.92 -2.50 -0.50
C GLY A 50 7.12 -3.79 -0.73
N ARG A 51 7.50 -4.53 -1.78
CA ARG A 51 6.75 -5.72 -2.24
C ARG A 51 6.65 -6.82 -1.17
N ALA A 52 7.62 -6.90 -0.26
CA ALA A 52 7.63 -7.89 0.81
C ALA A 52 6.44 -7.75 1.78
N VAL A 53 5.84 -6.56 1.85
CA VAL A 53 4.66 -6.28 2.69
C VAL A 53 3.45 -5.81 1.87
N GLY A 54 3.49 -6.00 0.54
CA GLY A 54 2.38 -5.67 -0.36
C GLY A 54 2.32 -4.20 -0.78
N LEU A 55 3.39 -3.44 -0.59
CA LEU A 55 3.56 -2.07 -1.08
C LEU A 55 4.30 -2.03 -2.43
N PRO A 56 4.22 -0.91 -3.18
CA PRO A 56 5.08 -0.62 -4.31
C PRO A 56 6.57 -0.72 -3.96
N GLU A 57 7.39 -1.07 -4.94
CA GLU A 57 8.84 -1.16 -4.75
C GLU A 57 9.44 0.16 -4.29
N GLY A 58 10.33 0.12 -3.29
CA GLY A 58 10.95 1.30 -2.70
C GLY A 58 10.08 2.08 -1.71
N GLN A 59 8.79 1.76 -1.57
CA GLN A 59 7.92 2.44 -0.60
C GLN A 59 8.19 1.92 0.82
N MET A 60 8.42 2.86 1.74
CA MET A 60 8.61 2.53 3.17
C MET A 60 7.37 1.87 3.77
N GLY A 61 7.59 0.96 4.72
CA GLY A 61 6.52 0.39 5.52
C GLY A 61 5.91 1.41 6.49
N ASN A 62 4.76 1.06 7.06
CA ASN A 62 4.10 1.81 8.12
C ASN A 62 3.43 0.86 9.12
N SER A 63 2.95 1.39 10.25
CA SER A 63 2.36 0.59 11.32
C SER A 63 1.17 -0.24 10.85
N GLU A 64 0.26 0.31 10.04
CA GLU A 64 -0.94 -0.41 9.55
C GLU A 64 -0.54 -1.60 8.68
N VAL A 65 0.28 -1.36 7.66
CA VAL A 65 0.74 -2.40 6.73
C VAL A 65 1.53 -3.47 7.48
N GLY A 66 2.42 -3.08 8.39
CA GLY A 66 3.23 -4.00 9.19
C GLY A 66 2.38 -4.92 10.07
N HIS A 67 1.44 -4.35 10.84
CA HIS A 67 0.58 -5.13 11.73
C HIS A 67 -0.36 -6.04 10.95
N MET A 68 -0.86 -5.61 9.78
CA MET A 68 -1.71 -6.41 8.92
C MET A 68 -0.97 -7.65 8.39
N ASN A 69 0.27 -7.49 7.93
CA ASN A 69 1.09 -8.62 7.45
C ASN A 69 1.44 -9.59 8.59
N LEU A 70 1.85 -9.08 9.76
CA LEU A 70 2.16 -9.90 10.94
C LEU A 70 0.94 -10.70 11.42
N GLY A 71 -0.23 -10.06 11.48
CA GLY A 71 -1.47 -10.71 11.89
C GLY A 71 -2.01 -11.71 10.86
N ALA A 72 -1.78 -11.45 9.57
CA ALA A 72 -2.27 -12.30 8.49
C ALA A 72 -1.37 -13.51 8.18
N GLY A 73 -0.10 -13.47 8.56
CA GLY A 73 0.88 -14.52 8.26
C GLY A 73 1.15 -14.70 6.76
N ARG A 74 0.91 -13.65 5.95
CA ARG A 74 1.10 -13.62 4.50
C ARG A 74 1.33 -12.19 4.03
N VAL A 75 1.82 -12.03 2.80
CA VAL A 75 1.87 -10.72 2.14
C VAL A 75 0.45 -10.21 1.92
N VAL A 76 0.11 -9.07 2.53
CA VAL A 76 -1.20 -8.42 2.34
C VAL A 76 -1.07 -7.27 1.37
N MET A 77 -1.58 -7.49 0.15
CA MET A 77 -1.51 -6.54 -0.94
C MET A 77 -2.35 -5.30 -0.62
N GLN A 78 -1.71 -4.14 -0.62
CA GLN A 78 -2.38 -2.86 -0.36
C GLN A 78 -3.16 -2.40 -1.58
N SER A 79 -4.21 -1.59 -1.38
CA SER A 79 -5.13 -1.18 -2.44
C SER A 79 -4.43 -0.58 -3.66
N LEU A 80 -3.43 0.29 -3.46
CA LEU A 80 -2.62 0.87 -4.54
C LEU A 80 -1.96 -0.23 -5.37
N THR A 81 -1.15 -1.08 -4.74
CA THR A 81 -0.46 -2.20 -5.40
C THR A 81 -1.44 -3.16 -6.06
N PHE A 82 -2.56 -3.44 -5.41
CA PHE A 82 -3.59 -4.33 -5.93
C PHE A 82 -4.18 -3.79 -7.22
N ILE A 83 -4.67 -2.54 -7.23
CA ILE A 83 -5.27 -1.92 -8.42
C ILE A 83 -4.21 -1.78 -9.52
N THR A 84 -3.00 -1.32 -9.19
CA THR A 84 -1.90 -1.23 -10.16
C THR A 84 -1.58 -2.58 -10.79
N SER A 85 -1.49 -3.66 -9.99
CA SER A 85 -1.25 -5.00 -10.54
C SER A 85 -2.37 -5.46 -11.48
N LYS A 86 -3.61 -5.05 -11.22
CA LYS A 86 -4.77 -5.33 -12.08
C LYS A 86 -4.72 -4.56 -13.39
N ILE A 87 -4.18 -3.34 -13.38
CA ILE A 87 -3.97 -2.55 -14.59
C ILE A 87 -2.86 -3.17 -15.42
N GLU A 88 -1.74 -3.54 -14.79
CA GLU A 88 -0.58 -4.17 -15.44
C GLU A 88 -0.91 -5.55 -16.04
N ASP A 89 -1.67 -6.38 -15.32
CA ASP A 89 -2.09 -7.71 -15.80
C ASP A 89 -3.27 -7.67 -16.78
N GLY A 90 -3.83 -6.47 -17.02
CA GLY A 90 -4.95 -6.21 -17.92
C GLY A 90 -6.34 -6.57 -17.36
N SER A 91 -6.44 -7.30 -16.25
CA SER A 91 -7.73 -7.75 -15.71
C SER A 91 -8.57 -6.63 -15.09
N PHE A 92 -7.98 -5.45 -14.85
CA PHE A 92 -8.71 -4.22 -14.55
C PHE A 92 -9.75 -3.89 -15.63
N PHE A 93 -9.39 -4.08 -16.91
CA PHE A 93 -10.26 -3.78 -18.05
C PHE A 93 -11.38 -4.81 -18.24
N ASP A 94 -11.27 -5.98 -17.62
CA ASP A 94 -12.30 -7.01 -17.62
C ASP A 94 -13.23 -6.91 -16.40
N ASN A 95 -12.99 -5.96 -15.48
CA ASN A 95 -13.76 -5.82 -14.26
C ASN A 95 -15.26 -5.64 -14.58
N PRO A 96 -16.14 -6.56 -14.14
CA PRO A 96 -17.53 -6.56 -14.54
C PRO A 96 -18.28 -5.33 -14.02
N VAL A 97 -17.91 -4.80 -12.87
CA VAL A 97 -18.53 -3.59 -12.31
C VAL A 97 -18.20 -2.38 -13.17
N LEU A 98 -16.92 -2.17 -13.47
CA LEU A 98 -16.49 -1.04 -14.32
C LEU A 98 -17.09 -1.13 -15.73
N ASN A 99 -17.08 -2.33 -16.31
CA ASN A 99 -17.65 -2.60 -17.63
C ASN A 99 -19.17 -2.36 -17.66
N ASN A 100 -19.90 -2.80 -16.64
CA ASN A 100 -21.35 -2.60 -16.55
C ASN A 100 -21.70 -1.12 -16.41
N VAL A 101 -20.95 -0.36 -15.61
CA VAL A 101 -21.14 1.09 -15.46
C VAL A 101 -20.91 1.78 -16.80
N CYS A 102 -19.79 1.51 -17.48
CA CYS A 102 -19.47 2.13 -18.76
C CYS A 102 -20.51 1.82 -19.86
N ARG A 103 -20.94 0.54 -19.96
CA ARG A 103 -21.95 0.11 -20.95
C ARG A 103 -23.34 0.67 -20.66
N GLY A 104 -23.64 1.02 -19.42
CA GLY A 104 -24.90 1.65 -19.03
C GLY A 104 -25.04 3.12 -19.47
N VAL A 105 -23.96 3.75 -19.94
CA VAL A 105 -23.97 5.17 -20.36
C VAL A 105 -24.52 5.30 -21.78
N GLY A 106 -25.82 5.55 -21.86
CA GLY A 106 -26.49 5.87 -23.13
C GLY A 106 -26.14 7.27 -23.68
N PRO A 107 -26.64 7.62 -24.89
CA PRO A 107 -26.33 8.88 -25.56
C PRO A 107 -26.70 10.13 -24.75
N GLU A 108 -27.78 10.06 -23.97
CA GLU A 108 -28.28 11.17 -23.14
C GLU A 108 -27.65 11.20 -21.73
N ASN A 109 -26.85 10.20 -21.38
CA ASN A 109 -26.19 10.12 -20.08
C ASN A 109 -24.72 10.60 -20.20
N SER A 110 -24.02 10.63 -19.07
CA SER A 110 -22.59 10.93 -18.99
C SER A 110 -21.96 10.13 -17.84
N LEU A 111 -20.70 9.77 -17.99
CA LEU A 111 -19.90 9.17 -16.93
C LEU A 111 -19.14 10.26 -16.18
N HIS A 112 -19.13 10.19 -14.85
CA HIS A 112 -18.40 11.12 -13.99
C HIS A 112 -17.30 10.36 -13.27
N LEU A 113 -16.04 10.75 -13.52
CA LEU A 113 -14.88 10.26 -12.77
C LEU A 113 -14.51 11.33 -11.76
N MET A 114 -14.44 10.95 -10.48
CA MET A 114 -14.16 11.88 -9.39
C MET A 114 -13.07 11.30 -8.50
N GLY A 115 -12.08 12.11 -8.15
CA GLY A 115 -10.99 11.66 -7.28
C GLY A 115 -9.89 12.68 -7.12
N LEU A 116 -9.00 12.40 -6.16
CA LEU A 116 -7.75 13.13 -5.99
C LEU A 116 -6.86 12.91 -7.22
N VAL A 117 -6.39 13.99 -7.85
CA VAL A 117 -5.59 13.94 -9.09
C VAL A 117 -4.15 14.32 -8.76
N SER A 118 -3.37 13.33 -8.31
CA SER A 118 -1.95 13.49 -8.03
C SER A 118 -1.21 12.15 -8.10
N ARG A 119 0.12 12.20 -7.91
CA ARG A 119 1.00 11.04 -7.83
C ARG A 119 1.39 10.69 -6.38
N GLY A 120 0.55 11.08 -5.41
CA GLY A 120 0.85 10.90 -3.98
C GLY A 120 0.77 9.45 -3.52
N GLY A 121 -0.11 8.63 -4.12
CA GLY A 121 -0.23 7.21 -3.79
C GLY A 121 -0.84 6.91 -2.41
N VAL A 122 -1.22 7.94 -1.65
CA VAL A 122 -1.87 7.79 -0.33
C VAL A 122 -3.38 7.55 -0.49
N HIS A 123 -4.06 8.43 -1.22
CA HIS A 123 -5.51 8.39 -1.42
C HIS A 123 -5.94 7.99 -2.83
N SER A 124 -5.07 8.18 -3.82
CA SER A 124 -5.31 7.84 -5.23
C SER A 124 -3.97 7.76 -5.98
N ASP A 125 -4.05 7.38 -7.24
CA ASP A 125 -2.94 7.43 -8.17
C ASP A 125 -3.39 7.94 -9.55
N LEU A 126 -2.60 8.82 -10.16
CA LEU A 126 -2.90 9.44 -11.45
C LEU A 126 -2.99 8.41 -12.59
N GLU A 127 -2.20 7.34 -12.54
CA GLU A 127 -2.22 6.29 -13.57
C GLU A 127 -3.51 5.47 -13.50
N HIS A 128 -4.16 5.37 -12.32
CA HIS A 128 -5.49 4.75 -12.21
C HIS A 128 -6.58 5.57 -12.93
N LEU A 129 -6.48 6.91 -12.88
CA LEU A 129 -7.36 7.77 -13.68
C LEU A 129 -7.13 7.56 -15.18
N PHE A 130 -5.88 7.43 -15.62
CA PHE A 130 -5.58 7.13 -17.02
C PHE A 130 -6.11 5.76 -17.46
N ALA A 131 -5.98 4.73 -16.62
CA ALA A 131 -6.57 3.42 -16.89
C ALA A 131 -8.10 3.47 -17.01
N LEU A 132 -8.77 4.27 -16.17
CA LEU A 132 -10.21 4.51 -16.30
C LEU A 132 -10.55 5.21 -17.61
N LEU A 133 -9.80 6.25 -18.01
CA LEU A 133 -10.01 6.93 -19.28
C LEU A 133 -9.80 5.98 -20.47
N GLU A 134 -8.78 5.14 -20.42
CA GLU A 134 -8.56 4.11 -21.42
C GLU A 134 -9.74 3.14 -21.50
N LEU A 135 -10.23 2.65 -20.36
CA LEU A 135 -11.41 1.78 -20.31
C LEU A 135 -12.62 2.45 -20.98
N THR A 136 -12.89 3.71 -20.67
CA THR A 136 -14.00 4.46 -21.28
C THR A 136 -13.83 4.60 -22.79
N LYS A 137 -12.59 4.75 -23.27
CA LYS A 137 -12.28 4.82 -24.69
C LYS A 137 -12.50 3.47 -25.38
N ARG A 138 -12.04 2.37 -24.77
CA ARG A 138 -12.23 0.99 -25.27
C ARG A 138 -13.71 0.65 -25.41
N LEU A 139 -14.55 1.13 -24.48
CA LEU A 139 -15.99 0.88 -24.48
C LEU A 139 -16.82 1.97 -25.19
N SER A 140 -16.18 2.94 -25.84
CA SER A 140 -16.84 4.01 -26.59
C SER A 140 -17.89 4.79 -25.75
N VAL A 141 -17.58 5.06 -24.49
CA VAL A 141 -18.45 5.87 -23.62
C VAL A 141 -18.59 7.28 -24.23
N PRO A 142 -19.81 7.77 -24.49
CA PRO A 142 -20.02 8.95 -25.34
C PRO A 142 -19.60 10.26 -24.70
N ARG A 143 -19.78 10.39 -23.37
CA ARG A 143 -19.46 11.60 -22.61
C ARG A 143 -18.87 11.23 -21.25
N VAL A 144 -17.68 11.77 -20.97
CA VAL A 144 -16.94 11.57 -19.71
C VAL A 144 -16.55 12.93 -19.14
N TYR A 145 -16.86 13.16 -17.87
CA TYR A 145 -16.45 14.35 -17.11
C TYR A 145 -15.50 13.95 -15.98
N ILE A 146 -14.44 14.74 -15.78
CA ILE A 146 -13.49 14.56 -14.69
C ILE A 146 -13.72 15.65 -13.66
N HIS A 147 -13.93 15.25 -12.41
CA HIS A 147 -14.01 16.13 -11.25
C HIS A 147 -12.70 15.99 -10.48
N ALA A 148 -11.76 16.89 -10.77
CA ALA A 148 -10.43 16.85 -10.19
C ALA A 148 -10.45 17.44 -8.77
N PHE A 149 -10.14 16.62 -7.77
CA PHE A 149 -9.76 17.11 -6.45
C PHE A 149 -8.25 17.33 -6.44
N THR A 150 -7.81 18.55 -6.19
CA THR A 150 -6.38 18.89 -6.14
C THR A 150 -5.76 18.40 -4.84
N ASP A 151 -4.50 18.00 -4.90
CA ASP A 151 -3.76 17.48 -3.76
C ASP A 151 -3.13 18.59 -2.90
N GLY A 152 -1.88 18.96 -3.15
CA GLY A 152 -1.17 19.97 -2.37
C GLY A 152 -0.83 19.53 -0.94
N ARG A 153 -0.98 18.24 -0.60
CA ARG A 153 -0.60 17.67 0.69
C ARG A 153 0.33 16.47 0.56
N ASP A 154 -0.08 15.48 -0.24
CA ASP A 154 0.70 14.25 -0.46
C ASP A 154 1.73 14.45 -1.58
N THR A 155 1.51 15.46 -2.43
CA THR A 155 2.46 15.96 -3.45
C THR A 155 2.55 17.49 -3.43
N PRO A 156 3.71 18.08 -3.82
CA PRO A 156 3.91 19.53 -3.89
C PRO A 156 2.98 20.27 -4.86
#